data_AF-A0A2D5QRS2-F1
#
_entry.id   AF-A0A2D5QRS2-F1
#
_cell.length_a   1.000
_cell.length_b   1.000
_cell.length_c   1.000
_cell.angle_alpha   90.00
_cell.angle_beta   90.00
_cell.angle_gamma   90.00
#
_symmetry.space_group_name_H-M   'P 1'
#
loop_
_entity.id
_entity.type
_entity.pdbx_description
1 polymer ?
#
loop_
_entity_poly.entity_id
_entity_poly.type
_entity_poly.pdbx_seq_one_letter_code
_entity_poly.pdbx_strand_id
1 'polypeptide(L)'
;MKHLVYTDKYWKRKSRKQSSFKTRASFHLSFMGTLLAVCLANYVILFWLSGQVVNFPVYLVLPAYMLSAFLGGKLLLSSKQPWISFVGTILVGAPLGLVGYSLAGGSLDLFLMQVLFTTAITTLVLGLMQVITSGIKLPDWGVMALSIASAIFFNVLFTNDLINSPVMNWLCVLFVHLRLGYVWGKTRQTTLTVDNGIDGVGVLILESLNPFYFARALKALSKD
;
A
#
# COMPACT_ATOMS: atom_id res chain seq x y z
N MET A 1 9.89 15.40 12.64
CA MET A 1 8.82 14.69 11.89
C MET A 1 7.46 14.75 12.61
N LYS A 2 6.64 15.78 12.36
CA LYS A 2 5.20 15.78 12.69
C LYS A 2 4.42 16.03 11.39
N HIS A 3 3.28 15.35 11.25
CA HIS A 3 2.17 15.60 10.30
C HIS A 3 2.10 14.72 9.04
N LEU A 4 1.74 13.46 9.26
CA LEU A 4 1.01 12.64 8.30
C LEU A 4 -0.49 12.77 8.57
N VAL A 5 -1.28 13.25 7.60
CA VAL A 5 -2.66 13.72 7.88
C VAL A 5 -3.62 12.61 8.28
N TYR A 6 -3.54 11.45 7.62
CA TYR A 6 -4.38 10.31 7.93
C TYR A 6 -3.70 9.38 8.93
N THR A 7 -2.39 9.19 8.79
CA THR A 7 -1.58 8.29 9.63
C THR A 7 -1.54 8.79 11.07
N ASP A 8 -1.23 10.06 11.33
CA ASP A 8 -1.18 10.58 12.71
C ASP A 8 -2.57 10.64 13.34
N LYS A 9 -3.61 10.98 12.57
CA LYS A 9 -4.98 11.08 13.07
C LYS A 9 -5.56 9.70 13.42
N TYR A 10 -5.18 8.68 12.63
CA TYR A 10 -5.55 7.28 12.84
C TYR A 10 -4.78 6.66 14.02
N TRP A 11 -3.44 6.79 14.06
CA TRP A 11 -2.63 6.17 15.11
C TRP A 11 -2.69 6.90 16.46
N LYS A 12 -2.95 8.22 16.50
CA LYS A 12 -3.18 8.95 17.77
C LYS A 12 -4.43 8.48 18.50
N ARG A 13 -5.41 7.88 17.80
CA ARG A 13 -6.66 7.39 18.41
C ARG A 13 -6.46 6.10 19.24
N LYS A 14 -5.33 5.40 19.12
CA LYS A 14 -5.17 4.04 19.63
C LYS A 14 -3.76 3.84 20.21
N SER A 15 -3.54 4.26 21.46
CA SER A 15 -2.30 3.97 22.18
C SER A 15 -2.54 3.45 23.61
N ARG A 16 -1.59 2.59 24.03
CA ARG A 16 -1.35 2.02 25.38
C ARG A 16 -2.11 0.75 25.77
N LYS A 17 -1.59 -0.39 25.31
CA LYS A 17 -1.31 -1.61 26.12
C LYS A 17 -0.33 -2.51 25.35
N GLN A 18 0.58 -3.17 26.06
CA GLN A 18 1.49 -4.15 25.46
C GLN A 18 0.66 -5.35 24.97
N SER A 19 0.50 -5.47 23.65
CA SER A 19 -0.29 -6.53 23.02
C SER A 19 0.47 -7.85 23.03
N SER A 20 -0.24 -8.96 23.27
CA SER A 20 0.35 -10.30 23.18
C SER A 20 0.89 -10.61 21.77
N PHE A 21 1.81 -11.59 21.66
CA PHE A 21 2.31 -12.08 20.38
C PHE A 21 1.17 -12.48 19.41
N LYS A 22 0.19 -13.26 19.88
CA LYS A 22 -0.97 -13.70 19.09
C LYS A 22 -1.73 -12.51 18.49
N THR A 23 -1.90 -11.45 19.27
CA THR A 23 -2.56 -10.22 18.84
C THR A 23 -1.77 -9.49 17.75
N ARG A 24 -0.44 -9.46 17.84
CA ARG A 24 0.42 -8.83 16.83
C ARG A 24 0.48 -9.62 15.54
N ALA A 25 0.64 -10.93 15.64
CA ALA A 25 0.62 -11.83 14.49
C ALA A 25 -0.71 -11.71 13.73
N SER A 26 -1.85 -11.69 14.47
CA SER A 26 -3.18 -11.51 13.88
C SER A 26 -3.34 -10.16 13.17
N PHE A 27 -2.81 -9.08 13.75
CA PHE A 27 -2.75 -7.79 13.08
C PHE A 27 -1.96 -7.86 11.77
N HIS A 28 -0.72 -8.37 11.81
CA HIS A 28 0.13 -8.43 10.61
C HIS A 28 -0.47 -9.34 9.53
N LEU A 29 -1.12 -10.44 9.92
CA LEU A 29 -1.89 -11.30 9.02
C LEU A 29 -3.06 -10.55 8.39
N SER A 30 -3.85 -9.81 9.17
CA SER A 30 -4.98 -9.04 8.64
C SER A 30 -4.55 -7.91 7.70
N PHE A 31 -3.45 -7.23 8.03
CA PHE A 31 -2.86 -6.18 7.20
C PHE A 31 -2.31 -6.76 5.89
N MET A 32 -1.52 -7.84 5.97
CA MET A 32 -1.02 -8.56 4.80
C MET A 32 -2.17 -9.09 3.93
N GLY A 33 -3.15 -9.76 4.53
CA GLY A 33 -4.30 -10.31 3.83
C GLY A 33 -5.12 -9.24 3.13
N THR A 34 -5.29 -8.07 3.76
CA THR A 34 -5.99 -6.94 3.14
C THR A 34 -5.22 -6.36 1.95
N LEU A 35 -3.90 -6.19 2.05
CA LEU A 35 -3.07 -5.76 0.91
C LEU A 35 -3.09 -6.78 -0.24
N LEU A 36 -3.01 -8.08 0.07
CA LEU A 36 -3.10 -9.13 -0.93
C LEU A 36 -4.49 -9.16 -1.60
N ALA A 37 -5.56 -8.93 -0.84
CA ALA A 37 -6.90 -8.81 -1.40
C ALA A 37 -7.03 -7.61 -2.33
N VAL A 38 -6.40 -6.47 -2.02
CA VAL A 38 -6.30 -5.32 -2.94
C VAL A 38 -5.53 -5.68 -4.20
N CYS A 39 -4.38 -6.38 -4.08
CA CYS A 39 -3.61 -6.83 -5.24
C CYS A 39 -4.42 -7.79 -6.12
N LEU A 40 -5.12 -8.74 -5.50
CA LEU A 40 -6.00 -9.68 -6.20
C LEU A 40 -7.16 -8.95 -6.89
N ALA A 41 -7.82 -8.02 -6.21
CA ALA A 41 -8.90 -7.23 -6.80
C ALA A 41 -8.41 -6.39 -7.99
N ASN A 42 -7.23 -5.76 -7.87
CA ASN A 42 -6.57 -5.09 -9.01
C ASN A 42 -6.37 -6.05 -10.18
N TYR A 43 -5.77 -7.22 -9.92
CA TYR A 43 -5.52 -8.24 -10.94
C TYR A 43 -6.81 -8.68 -11.62
N VAL A 44 -7.86 -9.00 -10.85
CA VAL A 44 -9.16 -9.42 -11.38
C VAL A 44 -9.76 -8.32 -12.25
N ILE A 45 -9.83 -7.09 -11.75
CA ILE A 45 -10.36 -5.94 -12.50
C ILE A 45 -9.61 -5.79 -13.82
N LEU A 46 -8.28 -5.89 -13.82
CA LEU A 46 -7.46 -5.78 -15.01
C LEU A 46 -7.63 -6.97 -15.95
N PHE A 47 -7.70 -8.19 -15.44
CA PHE A 47 -7.93 -9.39 -16.24
C PHE A 47 -9.26 -9.29 -16.99
N TRP A 48 -10.33 -8.82 -16.32
CA TRP A 48 -11.65 -8.69 -16.92
C TRP A 48 -11.81 -7.46 -17.81
N LEU A 49 -11.20 -6.33 -17.47
CA LEU A 49 -11.47 -5.05 -18.11
C LEU A 49 -10.33 -4.53 -19.01
N SER A 50 -9.12 -5.08 -18.95
CA SER A 50 -7.97 -4.58 -19.73
C SER A 50 -8.32 -4.43 -21.22
N GLY A 51 -8.91 -5.45 -21.85
CA GLY A 51 -9.30 -5.39 -23.26
C GLY A 51 -10.42 -4.38 -23.59
N GLN A 52 -11.24 -3.99 -22.61
CA GLN A 52 -12.31 -2.99 -22.79
C GLN A 52 -11.84 -1.56 -22.48
N VAL A 53 -10.88 -1.43 -21.56
CA VAL A 53 -10.43 -0.16 -20.99
C VAL A 53 -9.39 0.56 -21.84
N VAL A 54 -8.67 -0.14 -22.73
CA VAL A 54 -7.80 0.53 -23.74
C VAL A 54 -8.59 1.55 -24.57
N ASN A 55 -9.88 1.31 -24.76
CA ASN A 55 -10.75 2.18 -25.55
C ASN A 55 -11.34 3.35 -24.74
N PHE A 56 -11.21 3.34 -23.41
CA PHE A 56 -11.67 4.46 -22.60
C PHE A 56 -10.60 5.55 -22.53
N PRO A 57 -10.95 6.80 -22.84
CA PRO A 57 -10.02 7.90 -22.65
C PRO A 57 -9.72 8.10 -21.16
N VAL A 58 -8.45 8.36 -20.84
CA VAL A 58 -7.93 8.59 -19.47
C VAL A 58 -8.78 9.60 -18.69
N TYR A 59 -9.31 10.62 -19.36
CA TYR A 59 -10.14 11.66 -18.73
C TYR A 59 -11.49 11.15 -18.19
N LEU A 60 -11.96 9.95 -18.56
CA LEU A 60 -13.12 9.29 -17.95
C LEU A 60 -12.72 8.34 -16.83
N VAL A 61 -11.58 7.65 -17.00
CA VAL A 61 -11.04 6.70 -16.01
C VAL A 61 -10.66 7.43 -14.72
N LEU A 62 -10.01 8.60 -14.84
CA LEU A 62 -9.49 9.33 -13.68
C LEU A 62 -10.61 9.87 -12.76
N PRO A 63 -11.68 10.55 -13.25
CA PRO A 63 -12.79 10.98 -12.38
C PRO A 63 -13.56 9.81 -11.77
N ALA A 64 -13.77 8.71 -12.51
CA ALA A 64 -14.43 7.51 -11.98
C ALA A 64 -13.62 6.91 -10.83
N TYR A 65 -12.30 6.85 -10.99
CA TYR A 65 -11.39 6.47 -9.92
C TYR A 65 -11.47 7.42 -8.72
N MET A 66 -11.44 8.73 -8.94
CA MET A 66 -11.53 9.72 -7.86
C MET A 66 -12.82 9.57 -7.06
N LEU A 67 -13.95 9.30 -7.73
CA LEU A 67 -15.22 9.03 -7.08
C LEU A 67 -15.16 7.74 -6.23
N SER A 68 -14.59 6.66 -6.78
CA SER A 68 -14.38 5.40 -6.05
C SER A 68 -13.50 5.59 -4.82
N ALA A 69 -12.37 6.28 -4.96
CA ALA A 69 -11.45 6.57 -3.87
C ALA A 69 -12.07 7.48 -2.80
N PHE A 70 -12.87 8.47 -3.21
CA PHE A 70 -13.60 9.33 -2.27
C PHE A 70 -14.65 8.54 -1.47
N LEU A 71 -15.47 7.74 -2.13
CA LEU A 71 -16.47 6.89 -1.49
C LEU A 71 -15.82 5.86 -0.57
N GLY A 72 -14.77 5.19 -1.04
CA GLY A 72 -14.00 4.23 -0.26
C GLY A 72 -13.34 4.86 0.96
N GLY A 73 -12.75 6.05 0.80
CA GLY A 73 -12.19 6.83 1.91
C GLY A 73 -13.26 7.24 2.95
N LYS A 74 -14.46 7.61 2.50
CA LYS A 74 -15.59 7.92 3.39
C LYS A 74 -16.02 6.69 4.19
N LEU A 75 -16.16 5.53 3.55
CA LEU A 75 -16.49 4.27 4.22
C LEU A 75 -15.44 3.90 5.25
N LEU A 76 -14.15 3.98 4.88
CA LEU A 76 -13.03 3.66 5.76
C LEU A 76 -12.94 4.58 6.99
N LEU A 77 -13.16 5.89 6.81
CA LEU A 77 -13.01 6.86 7.90
C LEU A 77 -14.24 6.95 8.82
N SER A 78 -15.41 6.52 8.36
CA SER A 78 -16.67 6.62 9.11
C SER A 78 -17.15 5.31 9.73
N SER A 79 -16.72 4.17 9.18
CA SER A 79 -17.17 2.86 9.65
C SER A 79 -16.58 2.48 11.01
N LYS A 80 -17.36 1.73 11.78
CA LYS A 80 -16.90 0.97 12.96
C LYS A 80 -16.87 -0.55 12.71
N GLN A 81 -17.38 -0.99 11.56
CA GLN A 81 -17.46 -2.40 11.18
C GLN A 81 -16.29 -2.76 10.25
N PRO A 82 -15.50 -3.80 10.57
CA PRO A 82 -14.26 -4.12 9.84
C PRO A 82 -14.50 -4.48 8.36
N TRP A 83 -15.61 -5.16 8.06
CA TRP A 83 -15.95 -5.54 6.69
C TRP A 83 -16.29 -4.32 5.81
N ILE A 84 -16.92 -3.28 6.37
CA ILE A 84 -17.19 -2.03 5.65
C ILE A 84 -15.89 -1.28 5.37
N SER A 85 -14.97 -1.25 6.36
CA SER A 85 -13.64 -0.67 6.15
C SER A 85 -12.86 -1.43 5.08
N PHE A 86 -12.97 -2.76 5.05
CA PHE A 86 -12.39 -3.60 4.02
C PHE A 86 -12.94 -3.27 2.63
N VAL A 87 -14.27 -3.15 2.48
CA VAL A 87 -14.89 -2.70 1.22
C VAL A 87 -14.40 -1.31 0.82
N GLY A 88 -14.29 -0.39 1.79
CA GLY A 88 -13.72 0.94 1.56
C GLY A 88 -12.28 0.86 1.04
N THR A 89 -11.43 0.02 1.64
CA THR A 89 -10.06 -0.23 1.21
C THR A 89 -9.98 -0.78 -0.22
N ILE A 90 -10.86 -1.72 -0.57
CA ILE A 90 -10.94 -2.26 -1.94
C ILE A 90 -11.37 -1.16 -2.93
N LEU A 91 -12.36 -0.33 -2.61
CA LEU A 91 -12.80 0.77 -3.49
C LEU A 91 -11.71 1.81 -3.75
N VAL A 92 -10.83 2.06 -2.77
CA VAL A 92 -9.68 2.96 -2.95
C VAL A 92 -8.56 2.27 -3.74
N GLY A 93 -8.25 1.03 -3.39
CA GLY A 93 -7.05 0.33 -3.85
C GLY A 93 -7.20 -0.42 -5.16
N ALA A 94 -8.34 -1.06 -5.41
CA ALA A 94 -8.55 -1.98 -6.54
C ALA A 94 -8.61 -1.30 -7.92
N PRO A 95 -9.16 -0.08 -8.08
CA PRO A 95 -9.15 0.57 -9.39
C PRO A 95 -7.84 1.29 -9.72
N LEU A 96 -6.83 1.28 -8.83
CA LEU A 96 -5.53 1.90 -9.11
C LEU A 96 -4.81 1.27 -10.29
N GLY A 97 -4.91 -0.06 -10.42
CA GLY A 97 -4.34 -0.80 -11.54
C GLY A 97 -4.92 -0.36 -12.87
N LEU A 98 -6.22 -0.05 -12.93
CA LEU A 98 -6.87 0.48 -14.14
C LEU A 98 -6.34 1.86 -14.52
N VAL A 99 -6.15 2.74 -13.53
CA VAL A 99 -5.57 4.07 -13.77
C VAL A 99 -4.16 3.93 -14.31
N GLY A 100 -3.33 3.10 -13.67
CA GLY A 100 -1.96 2.81 -14.14
C GLY A 100 -1.94 2.23 -15.56
N TYR A 101 -2.84 1.29 -15.86
CA TYR A 101 -2.99 0.70 -17.19
C TYR A 101 -3.38 1.72 -18.26
N SER A 102 -4.36 2.58 -17.97
CA SER A 102 -4.83 3.62 -18.89
C SER A 102 -3.76 4.69 -19.12
N LEU A 103 -3.02 5.09 -18.08
CA LEU A 103 -1.89 6.02 -18.18
C LEU A 103 -0.70 5.44 -18.96
N ALA A 104 -0.52 4.12 -18.93
CA ALA A 104 0.51 3.42 -19.71
C ALA A 104 0.12 3.22 -21.19
N GLY A 105 -1.01 3.78 -21.65
CA GLY A 105 -1.44 3.68 -23.04
C GLY A 105 -1.93 2.29 -23.45
N GLY A 106 -2.28 1.43 -22.48
CA GLY A 106 -2.86 0.11 -22.75
C GLY A 106 -1.87 -1.01 -23.10
N SER A 107 -0.55 -0.75 -23.15
CA SER A 107 0.45 -1.79 -23.36
C SER A 107 0.65 -2.62 -22.08
N LEU A 108 0.06 -3.82 -22.05
CA LEU A 108 -0.16 -4.64 -20.85
C LEU A 108 1.07 -5.50 -20.45
N ASP A 109 1.91 -5.88 -21.41
CA ASP A 109 2.57 -7.20 -21.35
C ASP A 109 3.72 -7.33 -20.34
N LEU A 110 4.48 -6.26 -20.08
CA LEU A 110 5.61 -6.30 -19.16
C LEU A 110 5.33 -5.60 -17.83
N PHE A 111 4.72 -4.42 -17.89
CA PHE A 111 4.60 -3.56 -16.71
C PHE A 111 3.60 -4.09 -15.68
N LEU A 112 2.43 -4.59 -16.10
CA LEU A 112 1.35 -4.89 -15.17
C LEU A 112 1.54 -6.23 -14.45
N MET A 113 1.92 -7.27 -15.20
CA MET A 113 2.26 -8.58 -14.63
C MET A 113 3.45 -8.44 -13.69
N GLN A 114 4.53 -7.78 -14.11
CA GLN A 114 5.71 -7.64 -13.26
C GLN A 114 5.45 -6.77 -12.04
N VAL A 115 4.78 -5.61 -12.16
CA VAL A 115 4.56 -4.73 -11.00
C VAL A 115 3.55 -5.30 -10.03
N LEU A 116 2.43 -5.88 -10.49
CA LEU A 116 1.45 -6.49 -9.59
C LEU A 116 1.98 -7.77 -8.94
N PHE A 117 2.69 -8.61 -9.70
CA PHE A 117 3.27 -9.84 -9.18
C PHE A 117 4.40 -9.55 -8.19
N THR A 118 5.32 -8.64 -8.51
CA THR A 118 6.40 -8.24 -7.59
C THR A 118 5.85 -7.54 -6.35
N THR A 119 4.81 -6.69 -6.49
CA THR A 119 4.14 -6.07 -5.33
C THR A 119 3.43 -7.11 -4.46
N ALA A 120 2.76 -8.10 -5.05
CA ALA A 120 2.10 -9.17 -4.33
C ALA A 120 3.10 -10.08 -3.59
N ILE A 121 4.17 -10.51 -4.27
CA ILE A 121 5.25 -11.29 -3.65
C ILE A 121 5.92 -10.50 -2.55
N THR A 122 6.25 -9.23 -2.79
CA THR A 122 6.92 -8.40 -1.78
C THR A 122 6.01 -8.20 -0.57
N THR A 123 4.71 -7.97 -0.79
CA THR A 123 3.70 -7.92 0.28
C THR A 123 3.64 -9.23 1.06
N LEU A 124 3.68 -10.37 0.39
CA LEU A 124 3.65 -11.69 1.01
C LEU A 124 4.91 -11.92 1.86
N VAL A 125 6.10 -11.70 1.30
CA VAL A 125 7.37 -11.92 2.01
C VAL A 125 7.51 -10.98 3.18
N LEU A 126 7.29 -9.68 2.99
CA LEU A 126 7.37 -8.71 4.08
C LEU A 126 6.29 -8.99 5.13
N GLY A 127 5.07 -9.30 4.72
CA GLY A 127 3.97 -9.65 5.60
C GLY A 127 4.29 -10.86 6.48
N LEU A 128 4.77 -11.95 5.87
CA LEU A 128 5.21 -13.16 6.59
C LEU A 128 6.38 -12.85 7.54
N MET A 129 7.37 -12.08 7.10
CA MET A 129 8.46 -11.62 7.96
C MET A 129 7.93 -10.81 9.15
N GLN A 130 6.95 -9.92 8.96
CA GLN A 130 6.33 -9.18 10.07
C GLN A 130 5.59 -10.11 11.04
N VAL A 131 4.91 -11.15 10.54
CA VAL A 131 4.22 -12.15 11.37
C VAL A 131 5.23 -12.92 12.22
N ILE A 132 6.29 -13.45 11.60
CA ILE A 132 7.34 -14.23 12.28
C ILE A 132 8.08 -13.37 13.31
N THR A 133 8.41 -12.13 12.95
CA THR A 133 9.18 -11.21 13.81
C THR A 133 8.30 -10.37 14.73
N SER A 134 7.01 -10.70 14.88
CA SER A 134 6.06 -9.93 15.70
C SER A 134 6.41 -9.91 17.20
N GLY A 135 7.21 -10.87 17.67
CA GLY A 135 7.79 -10.90 19.01
C GLY A 135 9.08 -10.08 19.18
N ILE A 136 9.72 -9.67 18.08
CA ILE A 136 11.03 -9.03 18.08
C ILE A 136 10.88 -7.50 18.04
N LYS A 137 11.62 -6.80 18.89
CA LYS A 137 11.75 -5.34 18.81
C LYS A 137 12.73 -5.01 17.69
N LEU A 138 12.20 -4.59 16.54
CA LEU A 138 12.99 -4.02 15.44
C LEU A 138 12.78 -2.50 15.42
N PRO A 139 13.82 -1.69 15.17
CA PRO A 139 13.65 -0.27 14.97
C PRO A 139 12.89 0.02 13.66
N ASP A 140 12.15 1.12 13.60
CA ASP A 140 11.32 1.51 12.44
C ASP A 140 12.15 1.52 11.14
N TRP A 141 13.38 2.03 11.19
CA TRP A 141 14.29 2.08 10.05
C TRP A 141 14.72 0.70 9.54
N GLY A 142 14.79 -0.31 10.42
CA GLY A 142 15.16 -1.67 10.04
C GLY A 142 14.07 -2.34 9.20
N VAL A 143 12.80 -2.09 9.53
CA VAL A 143 11.65 -2.56 8.74
C VAL A 143 11.60 -1.85 7.39
N MET A 144 11.92 -0.55 7.36
CA MET A 144 12.03 0.21 6.11
C MET A 144 13.14 -0.32 5.21
N ALA A 145 14.34 -0.55 5.76
CA ALA A 145 15.48 -1.08 5.02
C ALA A 145 15.17 -2.46 4.43
N LEU A 146 14.54 -3.36 5.20
CA LEU A 146 14.10 -4.67 4.72
C LEU A 146 13.06 -4.55 3.59
N SER A 147 12.11 -3.62 3.72
CA SER A 147 11.11 -3.38 2.67
C SER A 147 11.77 -2.97 1.35
N ILE A 148 12.75 -2.07 1.41
CA ILE A 148 13.49 -1.63 0.22
C ILE A 148 14.35 -2.76 -0.33
N ALA A 149 15.07 -3.49 0.53
CA ALA A 149 15.91 -4.61 0.13
C ALA A 149 15.10 -5.70 -0.59
N SER A 150 13.90 -6.04 -0.07
CA SER A 150 13.00 -6.99 -0.74
C SER A 150 12.55 -6.49 -2.11
N ALA A 151 12.24 -5.20 -2.24
CA ALA A 151 11.88 -4.59 -3.52
C ALA A 151 12.99 -4.76 -4.55
N ILE A 152 14.23 -4.45 -4.15
CA ILE A 152 15.40 -4.55 -5.03
C ILE A 152 15.64 -6.02 -5.40
N PHE A 153 15.63 -6.92 -4.42
CA PHE A 153 15.89 -8.34 -4.62
C PHE A 153 14.88 -8.99 -5.57
N PHE A 154 13.58 -8.82 -5.33
CA PHE A 154 12.54 -9.42 -6.18
C PHE A 154 12.50 -8.82 -7.57
N ASN A 155 12.72 -7.51 -7.69
CA ASN A 155 12.79 -6.90 -9.01
C ASN A 155 13.99 -7.42 -9.81
N VAL A 156 15.19 -7.52 -9.21
CA VAL A 156 16.38 -8.07 -9.88
C VAL A 156 16.16 -9.51 -10.31
N LEU A 157 15.56 -10.37 -9.47
CA LEU A 157 15.41 -11.79 -9.78
C LEU A 157 14.34 -12.11 -10.84
N PHE A 158 13.20 -11.41 -10.81
CA PHE A 158 12.02 -11.84 -11.57
C PHE A 158 11.83 -11.13 -12.90
N THR A 159 12.59 -10.06 -13.15
CA THR A 159 12.28 -9.23 -14.32
C THR A 159 13.43 -9.04 -15.29
N ASN A 160 14.71 -9.08 -14.88
CA ASN A 160 15.93 -8.81 -15.69
C ASN A 160 15.95 -7.47 -16.50
N ASP A 161 14.79 -6.94 -16.89
CA ASP A 161 14.53 -5.69 -17.60
C ASP A 161 14.46 -4.47 -16.65
N LEU A 162 14.45 -4.68 -15.32
CA LEU A 162 14.41 -3.57 -14.37
C LEU A 162 15.69 -2.72 -14.36
N ILE A 163 16.82 -3.31 -14.76
CA ILE A 163 18.10 -2.60 -14.92
C ILE A 163 18.00 -1.60 -16.09
N ASN A 164 17.14 -1.88 -17.07
CA ASN A 164 16.91 -1.02 -18.24
C ASN A 164 15.68 -0.11 -18.08
N SER A 165 14.99 -0.18 -16.94
CA SER A 165 13.78 0.60 -16.67
C SER A 165 14.13 2.07 -16.40
N PRO A 166 13.34 3.04 -16.91
CA PRO A 166 13.55 4.45 -16.65
C PRO A 166 13.70 4.78 -15.16
N VAL A 167 14.59 5.72 -14.82
CA VAL A 167 14.85 6.18 -13.43
C VAL A 167 13.56 6.55 -12.67
N MET A 168 12.53 7.02 -13.37
CA MET A 168 11.23 7.36 -12.78
C MET A 168 10.49 6.14 -12.18
N ASN A 169 10.66 4.95 -12.76
CA ASN A 169 10.05 3.72 -12.24
C ASN A 169 10.71 3.29 -10.91
N TRP A 170 12.01 3.52 -10.76
CA TRP A 170 12.74 3.28 -9.51
C TRP A 170 12.27 4.18 -8.37
N LEU A 171 12.05 5.47 -8.65
CA LEU A 171 11.52 6.39 -7.65
C LEU A 171 10.15 5.95 -7.14
N CYS A 172 9.28 5.46 -8.01
CA CYS A 172 7.96 4.95 -7.64
C CYS A 172 8.05 3.68 -6.77
N VAL A 173 8.85 2.69 -7.19
CA VAL A 173 9.06 1.45 -6.42
C VAL A 173 9.64 1.75 -5.04
N LEU A 174 10.70 2.56 -4.97
CA LEU A 174 11.33 2.94 -3.70
C LEU A 174 10.36 3.70 -2.80
N PHE A 175 9.53 4.59 -3.37
CA PHE A 175 8.53 5.33 -2.61
C PHE A 175 7.50 4.42 -1.96
N VAL A 176 6.93 3.49 -2.73
CA VAL A 176 5.94 2.52 -2.24
C VAL A 176 6.54 1.66 -1.12
N HIS A 177 7.75 1.13 -1.32
CA HIS A 177 8.39 0.25 -0.34
C HIS A 177 8.88 0.99 0.91
N LEU A 178 9.43 2.20 0.75
CA LEU A 178 9.79 3.06 1.89
C LEU A 178 8.56 3.34 2.75
N ARG A 179 7.42 3.61 2.12
CA ARG A 179 6.17 3.92 2.82
C ARG A 179 5.57 2.70 3.49
N LEU A 180 5.55 1.58 2.78
CA LEU A 180 5.10 0.29 3.28
C LEU A 180 5.90 -0.13 4.53
N GLY A 181 7.23 -0.04 4.45
CA GLY A 181 8.12 -0.29 5.58
C GLY A 181 7.95 0.69 6.73
N TYR A 182 7.72 1.98 6.46
CA TYR A 182 7.47 2.99 7.50
C TYR A 182 6.19 2.69 8.27
N VAL A 183 5.09 2.38 7.56
CA VAL A 183 3.81 2.04 8.19
C VAL A 183 3.96 0.78 9.02
N TRP A 184 4.58 -0.28 8.49
CA TRP A 184 4.82 -1.49 9.28
C TRP A 184 5.70 -1.24 10.51
N GLY A 185 6.77 -0.46 10.39
CA GLY A 185 7.60 -0.03 11.53
C GLY A 185 6.75 0.65 12.60
N LYS A 186 5.95 1.65 12.22
CA LYS A 186 5.06 2.36 13.14
C LYS A 186 4.00 1.46 13.78
N THR A 187 3.45 0.50 13.03
CA THR A 187 2.39 -0.37 13.55
C THR A 187 2.87 -1.20 14.73
N ARG A 188 4.16 -1.58 14.77
CA ARG A 188 4.77 -2.33 15.90
C ARG A 188 4.68 -1.59 17.24
N GLN A 189 4.48 -0.27 17.23
CA GLN A 189 4.42 0.59 18.40
C GLN A 189 2.98 0.95 18.84
N THR A 190 1.96 0.47 18.12
CA THR A 190 0.54 0.82 18.35
C THR A 190 -0.26 -0.35 18.93
N THR A 191 -1.49 -0.10 19.41
CA THR A 191 -2.37 -1.19 19.85
C THR A 191 -2.88 -1.96 18.64
N LEU A 192 -2.72 -3.28 18.66
CA LEU A 192 -2.91 -4.15 17.50
C LEU A 192 -4.23 -4.90 17.63
N THR A 193 -5.10 -4.80 16.62
CA THR A 193 -6.33 -5.60 16.46
C THR A 193 -6.49 -5.94 14.97
N VAL A 194 -7.29 -6.96 14.64
CA VAL A 194 -7.57 -7.32 13.24
C VAL A 194 -8.16 -6.13 12.48
N ASP A 195 -9.13 -5.44 13.08
CA ASP A 195 -9.76 -4.24 12.52
C ASP A 195 -8.73 -3.17 12.20
N ASN A 196 -7.74 -2.99 13.08
CA ASN A 196 -6.68 -2.00 12.86
C ASN A 196 -5.78 -2.35 11.68
N GLY A 197 -5.61 -3.65 11.41
CA GLY A 197 -4.84 -4.13 10.27
C GLY A 197 -5.54 -3.81 8.96
N ILE A 198 -6.85 -4.04 8.89
CA ILE A 198 -7.68 -3.71 7.71
C ILE A 198 -7.68 -2.19 7.46
N ASP A 199 -8.04 -1.40 8.48
CA ASP A 199 -8.08 0.05 8.40
C ASP A 199 -6.70 0.64 8.06
N GLY A 200 -5.63 0.05 8.61
CA GLY A 200 -4.25 0.46 8.39
C GLY A 200 -3.83 0.38 6.93
N VAL A 201 -4.34 -0.61 6.18
CA VAL A 201 -4.06 -0.73 4.74
C VAL A 201 -4.72 0.40 3.95
N GLY A 202 -5.99 0.69 4.19
CA GLY A 202 -6.64 1.76 3.44
C GLY A 202 -6.10 3.15 3.79
N VAL A 203 -5.66 3.38 5.03
CA VAL A 203 -4.89 4.60 5.39
C VAL A 203 -3.56 4.66 4.64
N LEU A 204 -2.84 3.54 4.52
CA LEU A 204 -1.60 3.47 3.76
C LEU A 204 -1.85 3.85 2.29
N ILE A 205 -2.89 3.29 1.66
CA ILE A 205 -3.23 3.57 0.26
C ILE A 205 -3.61 5.04 0.09
N LEU A 206 -4.52 5.60 0.91
CA LEU A 206 -4.92 7.01 0.83
C LEU A 206 -3.75 7.98 0.99
N GLU A 207 -2.77 7.67 1.82
CA GLU A 207 -1.56 8.50 1.97
C GLU A 207 -0.63 8.39 0.77
N SER A 208 -0.47 7.19 0.19
CA SER A 208 0.30 7.01 -1.06
C SER A 208 -0.31 7.78 -2.23
N LEU A 209 -1.63 8.00 -2.21
CA LEU A 209 -2.36 8.76 -3.22
C LEU A 209 -2.36 10.27 -2.99
N ASN A 210 -1.87 10.74 -1.84
CA ASN A 210 -1.87 12.14 -1.51
C ASN A 210 -0.70 12.86 -2.22
N PRO A 211 -0.94 13.67 -3.26
CA PRO A 211 0.15 14.30 -4.03
C PRO A 211 0.94 15.31 -3.19
N PHE A 212 0.33 15.86 -2.13
CA PHE A 212 1.00 16.78 -1.21
C PHE A 212 1.92 16.09 -0.21
N TYR A 213 1.97 14.76 -0.19
CA TYR A 213 2.90 14.02 0.66
C TYR A 213 4.35 14.43 0.35
N PHE A 214 4.75 14.40 -0.91
CA PHE A 214 6.14 14.67 -1.30
C PHE A 214 6.56 16.10 -0.97
N ALA A 215 5.69 17.08 -1.28
CA ALA A 215 5.90 18.48 -0.92
C ALA A 215 6.04 18.69 0.59
N ARG A 216 5.29 17.93 1.42
CA ARG A 216 5.39 17.99 2.88
C ARG A 216 6.62 17.27 3.43
N ALA A 217 7.00 16.14 2.84
CA ALA A 217 8.21 15.40 3.21
C ALA A 217 9.47 16.22 2.91
N LEU A 218 9.54 16.85 1.73
CA LEU A 218 10.62 17.78 1.37
C LEU A 218 10.66 19.00 2.30
N LYS A 219 9.51 19.60 2.61
CA LYS A 219 9.41 20.73 3.54
C LYS A 219 9.75 20.36 4.99
N ALA A 220 9.64 19.08 5.36
CA ALA A 220 10.07 18.58 6.65
C ALA A 220 11.57 18.36 6.70
N LEU A 221 12.19 17.92 5.60
CA LEU A 221 13.65 17.81 5.46
C LEU A 221 14.35 19.16 5.36
N SER A 222 13.65 20.21 4.90
CA SER A 222 14.18 21.58 4.84
C SER A 222 13.97 22.39 6.13
N LYS A 223 13.45 21.76 7.19
CA LYS A 223 13.14 22.40 8.47
C LYS A 223 13.97 21.87 9.64
N ASP A 224 14.93 21.00 9.33
CA ASP A 224 16.09 20.68 10.16
C ASP A 224 17.33 21.30 9.48
#